data_AF-A0A1Z8BC08-F1
#
_entry.id   AF-A0A1Z8BC08-F1
#
_cell.length_a   1.000
_cell.length_b   1.000
_cell.length_c   1.000
_cell.angle_alpha   90.00
_cell.angle_beta   90.00
_cell.angle_gamma   90.00
#
_symmetry.space_group_name_H-M   'P 1'
#
loop_
_entity.id
_entity.type
_entity.pdbx_description
1 polymer ?
#
loop_
_entity_poly.entity_id
_entity_poly.type
_entity_poly.pdbx_seq_one_letter_code
_entity_poly.pdbx_strand_id
1 'polypeptide(L)' 'MKESKKWYNDVIMVGSLLFIIPPVGIYGIYRSETIPRLWKNTVYSSVIIVAVIFFLVFFR' A
#
# COMPACT_ATOMS: atom_id res chain seq x y z
N MET A 1 -4.17 -7.19 29.04
CA MET A 1 -3.88 -5.87 28.43
C MET A 1 -4.63 -5.82 27.11
N LYS A 2 -5.44 -4.78 26.84
CA LYS A 2 -6.04 -4.59 25.50
C LYS A 2 -4.89 -4.28 24.55
N GLU A 3 -4.54 -5.20 23.65
CA GLU A 3 -3.61 -4.88 22.57
C GLU A 3 -4.14 -3.65 21.83
N SER A 4 -3.39 -2.55 21.81
CA SER A 4 -3.79 -1.39 21.01
C SER A 4 -3.81 -1.84 19.55
N LYS A 5 -4.98 -1.75 18.90
CA LYS A 5 -5.13 -2.11 17.49
C LYS A 5 -4.10 -1.31 16.69
N LYS A 6 -3.12 -2.01 16.11
CA LYS A 6 -2.12 -1.40 15.23
C LYS A 6 -2.84 -0.70 14.08
N TRP A 7 -2.45 0.53 13.78
CA TRP A 7 -3.10 1.34 12.73
C TRP A 7 -3.09 0.66 11.35
N TYR A 8 -2.05 -0.13 11.07
CA TYR A 8 -1.91 -0.88 9.82
C TYR A 8 -2.80 -2.13 9.73
N ASN A 9 -3.47 -2.52 10.82
CA ASN A 9 -4.50 -3.56 10.84
C ASN A 9 -5.92 -2.96 10.67
N ASP A 10 -6.02 -1.68 10.34
CA ASP A 10 -7.27 -1.02 9.94
C ASP A 10 -7.26 -0.76 8.44
N VAL A 11 -8.08 -1.51 7.69
CA VAL A 11 -8.13 -1.45 6.22
C VAL A 11 -8.54 -0.07 5.72
N ILE A 12 -9.46 0.60 6.42
CA ILE A 12 -9.93 1.93 6.03
C ILE A 12 -8.81 2.95 6.23
N MET A 13 -8.12 2.87 7.37
CA MET A 13 -6.98 3.75 7.64
C MET A 13 -5.85 3.55 6.64
N VAL A 14 -5.47 2.30 6.35
CA VAL A 14 -4.42 1.97 5.37
C VAL A 14 -4.82 2.41 3.97
N GLY A 15 -6.07 2.17 3.56
CA GLY A 15 -6.60 2.63 2.28
C GLY A 15 -6.57 4.15 2.16
N SER A 16 -6.96 4.87 3.21
CA SER A 16 -6.92 6.34 3.23
C SER A 16 -5.50 6.87 3.10
N LEU A 17 -4.55 6.28 3.85
CA LEU A 17 -3.14 6.65 3.79
C LEU A 17 -2.53 6.36 2.42
N LEU A 18 -3.00 5.35 1.69
CA LEU A 18 -2.54 5.06 0.33
C LEU A 18 -2.79 6.22 -0.64
N PHE A 19 -3.89 6.96 -0.46
CA PHE A 19 -4.23 8.11 -1.31
C PHE A 19 -3.66 9.44 -0.79
N ILE A 20 -3.62 9.63 0.54
CA ILE A 20 -3.14 10.91 1.13
C ILE A 20 -1.62 10.95 1.21
N ILE A 21 -0.99 9.87 1.70
CA ILE A 21 0.46 9.77 1.87
C ILE A 21 0.90 8.39 1.33
N PRO A 22 1.00 8.24 0.00
CA PRO A 22 1.19 6.93 -0.63
C PRO A 22 2.32 6.08 -0.03
N PRO A 23 3.51 6.64 0.33
CA PRO A 23 4.55 5.85 0.99
C PRO A 23 4.09 5.18 2.30
N VAL A 24 3.32 5.90 3.12
CA VAL A 24 2.80 5.39 4.40
C VAL A 24 1.70 4.36 4.17
N GLY A 25 0.82 4.58 3.19
CA GLY A 25 -0.19 3.58 2.82
C GLY A 25 0.43 2.29 2.30
N ILE A 26 1.43 2.37 1.43
CA ILE A 26 2.18 1.20 0.91
C ILE A 26 2.86 0.45 2.07
N TYR A 27 3.46 1.16 3.03
CA TYR A 27 4.02 0.56 4.23
C TYR A 27 2.95 -0.12 5.10
N GLY A 28 1.78 0.50 5.24
CA GLY A 28 0.62 -0.07 5.93
C GLY A 28 0.18 -1.39 5.29
N ILE A 29 0.10 -1.45 3.96
CA ILE A 29 -0.26 -2.67 3.20
C ILE A 29 0.80 -3.76 3.38
N TYR A 30 2.08 -3.40 3.35
CA TYR A 30 3.18 -4.33 3.62
C TYR A 30 2.99 -5.02 4.97
N ARG A 31 2.80 -4.21 6.02
CA ARG A 31 2.84 -4.66 7.42
C ARG A 31 1.51 -5.18 7.95
N SER A 32 0.40 -4.90 7.26
CA SER A 32 -0.94 -5.35 7.65
C SER A 32 -1.02 -6.88 7.76
N GLU A 33 -1.48 -7.36 8.90
CA GLU A 33 -1.79 -8.79 9.09
C GLU A 33 -3.23 -9.11 8.63
N THR A 34 -4.06 -8.08 8.48
CA THR A 34 -5.48 -8.19 8.11
C THR A 34 -5.74 -8.14 6.61
N ILE A 35 -4.85 -7.54 5.82
CA ILE A 35 -5.02 -7.40 4.37
C ILE A 35 -4.58 -8.70 3.68
N PRO A 36 -5.44 -9.34 2.86
CA PRO A 36 -5.10 -10.57 2.16
C PRO A 36 -3.92 -10.40 1.21
N ARG A 37 -3.12 -11.46 1.05
CA ARG A 37 -1.93 -11.46 0.19
C ARG A 37 -2.23 -11.09 -1.27
N LEU A 38 -3.40 -11.47 -1.79
CA LEU A 38 -3.86 -11.07 -3.13
C LEU A 38 -3.93 -9.55 -3.27
N TRP A 39 -4.54 -8.86 -2.30
CA TRP A 39 -4.63 -7.39 -2.30
C TRP A 39 -3.25 -6.72 -2.19
N LYS A 40 -2.35 -7.28 -1.38
CA LYS A 40 -0.96 -6.81 -1.32
C LYS A 40 -0.31 -6.90 -2.71
N ASN A 41 -0.41 -8.05 -3.36
CA ASN A 41 0.16 -8.27 -4.69
C ASN A 41 -0.43 -7.28 -5.71
N THR A 42 -1.75 -7.10 -5.75
CA THR A 42 -2.40 -6.15 -6.65
C THR A 42 -1.85 -4.73 -6.51
N VAL A 43 -1.65 -4.27 -5.27
CA VAL A 43 -1.12 -2.92 -5.01
C VAL A 43 0.36 -2.81 -5.41
N TYR A 44 1.18 -3.82 -5.14
CA TYR A 44 2.58 -3.78 -5.59
C TYR A 44 2.71 -3.88 -7.11
N SER A 45 1.88 -4.69 -7.75
CA SER A 45 1.83 -4.78 -9.21
C SER A 45 1.41 -3.45 -9.85
N SER A 46 0.42 -2.75 -9.28
CA SER A 46 0.02 -1.44 -9.80
C SER A 46 1.14 -0.40 -9.64
N VAL A 47 1.85 -0.39 -8.51
CA VAL A 47 3.02 0.49 -8.30
C VAL A 47 4.11 0.22 -9.34
N ILE A 48 4.42 -1.05 -9.64
CA ILE A 48 5.40 -1.42 -10.67
C ILE A 48 4.96 -0.95 -12.05
N ILE A 49 3.69 -1.16 -12.42
CA ILE A 49 3.16 -0.71 -13.72
C ILE A 49 3.30 0.80 -13.86
N VAL A 50 2.92 1.57 -12.84
CA VAL A 50 3.06 3.03 -12.84
C VAL A 50 4.53 3.44 -12.96
N ALA A 51 5.44 2.78 -12.24
CA ALA A 51 6.87 3.07 -12.32
C ALA A 51 7.46 2.76 -13.70
N VAL A 52 7.07 1.65 -14.34
CA VAL A 52 7.50 1.29 -15.70
C VAL A 52 6.97 2.30 -16.72
N ILE A 53 5.69 2.67 -16.63
CA ILE A 53 5.11 3.69 -17.52
C ILE A 53 5.82 5.02 -17.34
N PHE A 54 6.03 5.46 -16.10
CA PHE A 54 6.76 6.68 -15.80
C PHE A 54 8.17 6.63 -16.40
N PHE A 55 8.89 5.52 -16.22
CA PHE A 55 10.22 5.35 -16.79
C PHE A 55 10.20 5.46 -18.32
N LEU A 56 9.29 4.78 -19.00
CA LEU A 56 9.16 4.82 -20.46
C LEU A 56 8.77 6.19 -21.01
N VAL A 57 8.01 6.99 -20.25
CA VAL A 57 7.59 8.32 -20.67
C VAL A 57 8.68 9.36 -20.46
N PHE A 58 9.38 9.31 -19.33
CA PHE A 58 10.32 10.37 -18.92
C PHE A 58 11.79 10.09 -19.25
N PHE A 59 12.18 8.83 -19.42
CA PHE A 59 13.56 8.42 -19.72
C PHE A 59 13.72 7.86 -21.15
N ARG A 60 12.78 8.18 -22.04
CA ARG A 60 12.89 7.89 -23.48
C ARG A 60 13.80 8.87 -24.19
#